data_AF-A0A1Y2DJ42-F1
#
_entry.id   AF-A0A1Y2DJ42-F1
#
_cell.length_a   1.000
_cell.length_b   1.000
_cell.length_c   1.000
_cell.angle_alpha   90.00
_cell.angle_beta   90.00
_cell.angle_gamma   90.00
#
_symmetry.space_group_name_H-M   'P 1'
#
loop_
_entity.id
_entity.type
_entity.pdbx_description
1 polymer ?
#
loop_
_entity_poly.entity_id
_entity_poly.type
_entity_poly.pdbx_seq_one_letter_code
_entity_poly.pdbx_strand_id
1 'polypeptide(L)' 'MYFLRIATVAVAAMLSTTGLACKCFTNGNPNDGQTRTCCSQYHGVFHGNDCAASSISEHLRGFRSCCGGQSDCDF' A
#
# COMPACT_ATOMS: atom_id res chain seq x y z
N MET A 1 11.07 -44.53 -23.40
CA MET A 1 9.82 -43.88 -23.86
C MET A 1 9.59 -42.67 -22.97
N TYR A 2 9.50 -41.47 -23.57
CA TYR A 2 9.20 -40.16 -22.96
C TYR A 2 10.16 -39.70 -21.85
N PHE A 3 11.34 -39.16 -22.16
CA PHE A 3 11.55 -37.78 -22.63
C PHE A 3 10.77 -36.73 -21.80
N LEU A 4 11.54 -35.81 -21.20
CA LEU A 4 11.13 -34.49 -20.67
C LEU A 4 10.30 -34.55 -19.38
N ARG A 5 10.85 -34.29 -18.18
CA ARG A 5 11.22 -32.95 -17.64
C ARG A 5 10.29 -31.84 -18.14
N ILE A 6 9.95 -30.90 -17.25
CA ILE A 6 9.05 -29.75 -17.46
C ILE A 6 7.59 -30.17 -17.15
N ALA A 7 6.86 -29.58 -16.20
CA ALA A 7 6.84 -28.18 -15.84
C ALA A 7 6.73 -27.98 -14.32
N THR A 8 7.64 -27.17 -13.80
CA THR A 8 7.45 -26.29 -12.65
C THR A 8 6.01 -25.76 -12.61
N VAL A 9 5.25 -26.17 -11.59
CA VAL A 9 4.02 -25.47 -11.21
C VAL A 9 4.47 -24.13 -10.63
N ALA A 10 4.63 -23.14 -11.49
CA ALA A 10 4.77 -21.75 -11.09
C ALA A 10 3.41 -21.31 -10.56
N VAL A 11 3.20 -21.46 -9.26
CA VAL A 11 2.13 -20.76 -8.56
C VAL A 11 2.55 -19.29 -8.59
N ALA A 12 2.06 -18.55 -9.59
CA ALA A 12 2.02 -17.11 -9.51
C ALA A 12 1.20 -16.78 -8.26
N ALA A 13 1.89 -16.40 -7.18
CA ALA A 13 1.25 -15.72 -6.07
C ALA A 13 0.66 -14.45 -6.67
N MET A 14 -0.61 -14.53 -7.04
CA MET A 14 -1.42 -13.37 -7.37
C MET A 14 -1.34 -12.51 -6.12
N LEU A 15 -0.50 -11.48 -6.16
CA LEU A 15 -0.46 -10.45 -5.15
C LEU A 15 -1.90 -9.97 -5.04
N SER A 16 -2.56 -10.37 -3.97
CA SER A 16 -3.85 -9.86 -3.57
C SER A 16 -3.64 -8.39 -3.22
N THR A 17 -3.54 -7.55 -4.25
CA THR A 17 -3.74 -6.11 -4.14
C THR A 17 -5.24 -5.90 -4.00
N THR A 18 -5.82 -6.38 -2.89
CA THR A 18 -6.91 -5.61 -2.29
C THR A 18 -6.39 -4.19 -2.27
N GLY A 19 -7.07 -3.26 -2.95
CA GLY A 19 -6.66 -1.86 -2.99
C GLY A 19 -6.59 -1.35 -1.55
N LEU A 20 -5.43 -1.53 -0.91
CA LEU A 20 -5.18 -1.14 0.45
C LEU A 20 -5.28 0.37 0.42
N ALA A 21 -6.26 0.90 1.13
CA ALA A 21 -6.34 2.32 1.38
C ALA A 21 -5.36 2.60 2.53
N CYS A 22 -4.53 3.63 2.41
CA CYS A 22 -3.64 4.09 3.46
C CYS A 22 -4.25 5.30 4.16
N LYS A 23 -4.22 5.27 5.48
CA LYS A 23 -4.73 6.27 6.38
C LYS A 23 -3.76 6.48 7.54
N CYS A 24 -3.46 7.75 7.79
CA CYS A 24 -2.72 8.16 8.98
C CYS A 24 -3.65 8.19 10.19
N PHE A 25 -3.08 7.92 11.35
CA PHE A 25 -3.74 8.02 12.64
C PHE A 25 -2.97 8.96 13.55
N THR A 26 -3.66 9.64 14.45
CA THR A 26 -3.05 10.45 15.51
C THR A 26 -3.71 10.09 16.82
N ASN A 27 -2.94 9.57 17.78
CA ASN A 27 -3.47 9.03 19.03
C ASN A 27 -4.59 7.99 18.82
N GLY A 28 -4.43 7.14 17.79
CA GLY A 28 -5.39 6.08 17.44
C GLY A 28 -6.65 6.55 16.70
N ASN A 29 -6.81 7.86 16.47
CA ASN A 29 -7.93 8.39 15.70
C ASN A 29 -7.52 8.66 14.25
N PRO A 30 -8.39 8.39 13.25
CA PRO A 30 -8.16 8.77 11.87
C PRO A 30 -7.75 10.23 11.71
N ASN A 31 -6.68 10.49 10.98
CA ASN A 31 -6.25 11.84 10.65
C ASN A 31 -6.28 12.04 9.12
N ASP A 32 -7.46 12.38 8.61
CA ASP A 32 -7.71 12.55 7.18
C ASP A 32 -6.90 13.71 6.58
N GLY A 33 -6.63 14.77 7.37
CA GLY A 33 -5.81 15.91 6.94
C GLY A 33 -4.36 15.51 6.71
N GLN A 34 -3.79 14.75 7.65
CA GLN A 34 -2.44 14.20 7.50
C GLN A 34 -2.38 13.16 6.40
N THR A 35 -3.39 12.27 6.30
CA THR A 35 -3.53 11.30 5.20
C THR A 35 -3.47 11.98 3.84
N ARG A 36 -4.24 13.06 3.64
CA ARG A 36 -4.25 13.82 2.38
C ARG A 36 -2.90 14.46 2.08
N THR A 37 -2.28 15.06 3.10
CA THR A 37 -0.97 15.71 2.98
C THR A 37 0.10 14.69 2.57
N CYS A 38 0.17 13.56 3.28
CA CYS A 38 1.14 12.50 3.01
C CYS A 38 0.87 11.80 1.67
N CYS A 39 -0.40 11.63 1.29
CA CYS A 39 -0.75 11.06 -0.02
C CYS A 39 -0.28 11.98 -1.15
N SER A 40 -0.53 13.29 -1.03
CA SER A 40 -0.12 14.28 -2.03
C SER A 40 1.39 14.42 -2.15
N GLN A 41 2.14 14.22 -1.05
CA GLN A 41 3.61 14.29 -1.07
C GLN A 41 4.23 13.26 -2.01
N TYR A 42 3.60 12.11 -2.17
CA TYR A 42 4.04 11.03 -3.07
C TYR A 42 3.22 10.97 -4.36
N HIS A 43 2.51 12.04 -4.70
CA HIS A 43 1.65 12.13 -5.89
C HIS A 43 0.59 11.02 -5.97
N GLY A 44 0.13 10.56 -4.81
CA GLY A 44 -0.89 9.53 -4.68
C GLY A 44 -2.30 10.00 -5.03
N VAL A 45 -3.18 9.03 -5.24
CA VAL A 45 -4.60 9.23 -5.50
C VAL A 45 -5.34 9.19 -4.16
N PHE A 46 -5.81 10.35 -3.71
CA PHE A 46 -6.64 10.47 -2.53
C PHE A 46 -8.13 10.33 -2.91
N HIS A 47 -8.84 9.43 -2.25
CA HIS A 47 -10.27 9.18 -2.50
C HIS A 47 -11.03 9.06 -1.19
N GLY A 48 -12.10 9.86 -1.04
CA GLY A 48 -12.85 9.95 0.21
C GLY A 48 -11.96 10.49 1.34
N ASN A 49 -11.50 9.59 2.21
CA ASN A 49 -10.57 9.89 3.29
C ASN A 49 -9.31 9.01 3.29
N ASP A 50 -9.08 8.24 2.22
CA ASP A 50 -7.97 7.31 2.11
C ASP A 50 -7.04 7.68 0.96
N CYS A 51 -5.77 7.30 1.08
CA CYS A 51 -4.83 7.27 -0.03
C CYS A 51 -4.85 5.89 -0.68
N ALA A 52 -4.99 5.78 -2.01
CA ALA A 52 -4.87 4.49 -2.67
C ALA A 52 -3.42 3.97 -2.57
N ALA A 53 -3.16 2.89 -1.82
CA ALA A 53 -1.80 2.35 -1.64
C ALA A 53 -1.13 2.00 -2.98
N SER A 54 -1.91 1.55 -3.98
CA SER A 54 -1.41 1.27 -5.32
C SER A 54 -0.82 2.49 -6.01
N SER A 55 -1.27 3.70 -5.67
CA SER A 55 -0.73 4.95 -6.24
C SER A 55 0.57 5.40 -5.57
N ILE A 56 0.92 4.83 -4.42
CA ILE A 56 2.11 5.16 -3.62
C ILE A 56 2.90 3.90 -3.26
N SER A 57 2.81 2.84 -4.06
CA SER A 57 3.34 1.52 -3.72
C SER A 57 4.86 1.50 -3.51
N GLU A 58 5.59 2.37 -4.20
CA GLU A 58 7.03 2.54 -4.06
C GLU A 58 7.43 3.42 -2.86
N HIS A 59 6.44 4.03 -2.19
CA HIS A 59 6.61 5.04 -1.16
C HIS A 59 5.86 4.73 0.14
N LEU A 60 5.40 3.49 0.34
CA LEU A 60 4.58 3.13 1.51
C LEU A 60 5.30 3.37 2.84
N ARG A 61 6.61 3.03 2.91
CA ARG A 61 7.48 3.37 4.06
C ARG A 61 7.56 4.88 4.29
N GLY A 62 7.64 5.64 3.20
CA GLY A 62 7.66 7.10 3.23
C GLY A 62 6.34 7.66 3.74
N PHE A 63 5.22 7.14 3.27
CA PHE A 63 3.88 7.49 3.74
C PHE A 63 3.74 7.23 5.24
N ARG A 64 4.16 6.05 5.73
CA ARG A 64 4.18 5.74 7.17
C ARG A 64 5.02 6.73 7.96
N SER A 65 6.21 7.07 7.45
CA SER A 65 7.09 8.07 8.08
C SER A 65 6.42 9.45 8.15
N CYS A 66 5.75 9.88 7.08
CA CYS A 66 4.97 11.11 7.04
C CYS A 66 3.80 11.09 8.05
N CYS A 67 3.16 9.93 8.27
CA CYS A 67 2.16 9.75 9.33
C CYS A 67 2.76 9.75 10.76
N GLY A 68 4.06 9.95 10.94
CA GLY A 68 4.73 9.85 12.24
C GLY A 68 4.77 8.41 12.78
N GLY A 69 4.69 7.41 11.89
CA GLY A 69 4.69 5.99 12.24
C GLY A 69 3.32 5.37 12.51
N GLN A 70 2.25 6.17 12.55
CA GLN A 70 0.88 5.68 12.79
C GLN A 70 0.10 5.62 11.48
N SER A 71 0.21 4.50 10.75
CA SER A 71 -0.44 4.27 9.45
C SER A 71 -0.93 2.83 9.37
N ASP A 72 -2.11 2.59 8.77
CA ASP A 72 -2.63 1.23 8.48
C ASP A 72 -1.93 0.54 7.30
N CYS A 73 -1.20 1.31 6.50
CA CYS A 73 -0.21 0.83 5.54
C CYS A 73 1.14 0.62 6.24
N ASP A 74 1.46 -0.64 6.57
CA ASP A 74 2.57 -1.05 7.46
C ASP A 74 3.61 -1.93 6.73
N PHE A 75 4.11 -1.47 5.58
CA PHE A 75 5.06 -2.22 4.72
C PHE A 75 6.46 -1.58 4.73
#